data_AF-A0A3M5ZTI0-F1
#
_entry.id   AF-A0A3M5ZTI0-F1
#
_cell.length_a   1.000
_cell.length_b   1.000
_cell.length_c   1.000
_cell.angle_alpha   90.00
_cell.angle_beta   90.00
_cell.angle_gamma   90.00
#
_symmetry.space_group_name_H-M   'P 1'
#
loop_
_entity.id
_entity.type
_entity.pdbx_description
1 polymer ?
#
loop_
_entity_poly.entity_id
_entity_poly.type
_entity_poly.pdbx_seq_one_letter_code
_entity_poly.pdbx_strand_id
1 'polypeptide(L)'
;GILGGLSILGTSGIVRPFSCAAYIASIHQGIDVATTNGYRHIAACTGNASEDTMRRVYNIPDIALIEMGDFVGAVLKHLRKVPVDKLSLCGGFGKISKLAAGHMDLHSRHSSIDLPQLALWAADVGADADLQQRVRDANTSQQALAMCATAGVPLGDEVCRHALAFARSVVPAQVQVEVFAIDRQGGIVGQAGVALSKEHT
;
A
#
# COMPACT_ATOMS: atom_id res chain seq x y z
N GLY A 1 -3.78 40.50 -7.80
CA GLY A 1 -4.54 39.65 -6.85
C GLY A 1 -5.96 39.56 -7.36
N ILE A 2 -6.50 38.35 -7.49
CA ILE A 2 -7.90 38.20 -7.89
C ILE A 2 -8.74 38.25 -6.61
N LEU A 3 -9.53 39.30 -6.45
CA LEU A 3 -10.59 39.37 -5.44
C LEU A 3 -11.78 38.56 -5.96
N GLY A 4 -12.05 37.42 -5.31
CA GLY A 4 -13.22 36.57 -5.61
C GLY A 4 -12.94 35.27 -6.37
N GLY A 5 -11.68 34.93 -6.67
CA GLY A 5 -11.31 33.67 -7.32
C GLY A 5 -10.58 32.72 -6.37
N LEU A 6 -10.86 31.41 -6.47
CA LEU A 6 -10.06 30.34 -5.87
C LEU A 6 -8.60 30.47 -6.38
N SER A 7 -7.66 30.67 -5.46
CA SER A 7 -6.23 30.76 -5.76
C SER A 7 -5.69 29.35 -6.04
N ILE A 8 -5.45 29.05 -7.32
CA ILE A 8 -4.70 27.87 -7.74
C ILE A 8 -3.24 28.29 -7.92
N LEU A 9 -2.45 28.21 -6.85
CA LEU A 9 -0.99 28.34 -6.93
C LEU A 9 -0.36 26.97 -6.77
N GLY A 10 -0.09 26.35 -7.90
CA GLY A 10 0.80 25.21 -8.03
C GLY A 10 1.35 25.20 -9.46
N THR A 11 2.65 25.35 -9.62
CA THR A 11 3.31 25.27 -10.94
C THR A 11 3.16 23.89 -11.59
N SER A 12 2.70 22.89 -10.85
CA SER A 12 2.41 21.53 -11.32
C SER A 12 0.94 21.29 -11.69
N GLY A 13 0.01 22.21 -11.40
CA GLY A 13 -1.43 21.97 -11.57
C GLY A 13 -2.05 20.96 -10.58
N ILE A 14 -1.30 20.51 -9.56
CA ILE A 14 -1.75 19.52 -8.57
C ILE A 14 -2.43 20.24 -7.40
N VAL A 15 -3.74 20.01 -7.21
CA VAL A 15 -4.48 20.49 -6.03
C VAL A 15 -4.19 19.58 -4.84
N ARG A 16 -3.56 20.12 -3.79
CA ARG A 16 -3.41 19.42 -2.51
C ARG A 16 -4.61 19.73 -1.61
N PRO A 17 -5.36 18.72 -1.14
CA PRO A 17 -6.58 18.93 -0.37
C PRO A 17 -6.29 19.47 1.04
N PHE A 18 -7.12 20.41 1.50
CA PHE A 18 -6.97 21.11 2.79
C PHE A 18 -7.65 20.40 3.98
N SER A 19 -8.32 19.25 3.77
CA SER A 19 -8.98 18.47 4.82
C SER A 19 -8.99 16.96 4.53
N CYS A 20 -9.21 16.12 5.54
CA CYS A 20 -9.35 14.66 5.35
C CYS A 20 -10.47 14.32 4.37
N ALA A 21 -11.61 15.02 4.45
CA ALA A 21 -12.71 14.82 3.52
C ALA A 21 -12.33 15.17 2.08
N ALA A 22 -11.59 16.27 1.88
CA ALA A 22 -11.08 16.64 0.56
C ALA A 22 -10.04 15.64 0.03
N TYR A 23 -9.21 15.05 0.91
CA TYR A 23 -8.25 14.01 0.52
C TYR A 23 -8.94 12.71 0.11
N ILE A 24 -9.95 12.29 0.86
CA ILE A 24 -10.79 11.13 0.47
C ILE A 24 -11.49 11.40 -0.87
N ALA A 25 -12.02 12.61 -1.06
CA ALA A 25 -12.65 12.99 -2.32
C ALA A 25 -11.68 12.96 -3.50
N SER A 26 -10.42 13.40 -3.32
CA SER A 26 -9.42 13.33 -4.39
C SER A 26 -9.02 11.89 -4.72
N ILE A 27 -8.96 10.99 -3.74
CA ILE A 27 -8.75 9.55 -3.98
C ILE A 27 -9.87 8.99 -4.85
N HIS A 28 -11.13 9.23 -4.46
CA HIS A 28 -12.29 8.75 -5.22
C HIS A 28 -12.29 9.32 -6.64
N GLN A 29 -12.03 10.62 -6.79
CA GLN A 29 -11.95 11.28 -8.09
C GLN A 29 -10.83 10.71 -8.96
N GLY A 30 -9.66 10.43 -8.41
CA GLY A 30 -8.56 9.79 -9.15
C GLY A 30 -8.98 8.42 -9.71
N ILE A 31 -9.64 7.60 -8.89
CA ILE A 31 -10.15 6.28 -9.29
C ILE A 31 -11.24 6.43 -10.38
N ASP A 32 -12.16 7.36 -10.20
CA ASP A 32 -13.25 7.63 -11.17
C ASP A 32 -12.69 8.09 -12.52
N VAL A 33 -11.69 8.98 -12.50
CA VAL A 33 -11.01 9.47 -13.71
C VAL A 33 -10.27 8.32 -14.41
N ALA A 34 -9.52 7.50 -13.68
CA ALA A 34 -8.82 6.34 -14.25
C ALA A 34 -9.79 5.40 -14.97
N THR A 35 -10.86 4.99 -14.27
CA THR A 35 -11.84 4.02 -14.78
C THR A 35 -12.67 4.57 -15.93
N THR A 36 -13.05 5.86 -15.89
CA THR A 36 -13.74 6.54 -16.99
C THR A 36 -12.89 6.60 -18.26
N ASN A 37 -11.57 6.69 -18.11
CA ASN A 37 -10.61 6.65 -19.23
C ASN A 37 -10.23 5.23 -19.66
N GLY A 38 -10.94 4.21 -19.18
CA GLY A 38 -10.77 2.81 -19.61
C GLY A 38 -9.68 2.04 -18.86
N TYR A 39 -9.02 2.63 -17.86
CA TYR A 39 -8.04 1.93 -17.05
C TYR A 39 -8.73 1.07 -15.99
N ARG A 40 -8.54 -0.24 -16.08
CA ARG A 40 -9.14 -1.22 -15.15
C ARG A 40 -8.12 -1.87 -14.21
N HIS A 41 -6.83 -1.67 -14.46
CA HIS A 41 -5.77 -1.93 -13.49
C HIS A 41 -5.30 -0.59 -12.93
N ILE A 42 -5.49 -0.39 -11.62
CA ILE A 42 -5.01 0.77 -10.89
C ILE A 42 -4.03 0.36 -9.80
N ALA A 43 -3.11 1.25 -9.44
CA ALA A 43 -2.25 1.06 -8.28
C ALA A 43 -2.47 2.18 -7.25
N ALA A 44 -2.81 1.80 -6.02
CA ALA A 44 -3.00 2.73 -4.93
C ALA A 44 -1.75 2.78 -4.05
N CYS A 45 -1.13 3.95 -4.01
CA CYS A 45 0.21 4.15 -3.50
C CYS A 45 0.21 5.07 -2.27
N THR A 46 1.00 4.73 -1.26
CA THR A 46 1.12 5.53 -0.03
C THR A 46 2.02 6.79 -0.17
N GLY A 47 2.53 7.05 -1.38
CA GLY A 47 3.39 8.18 -1.73
C GLY A 47 4.33 7.88 -2.90
N ASN A 48 5.21 8.83 -3.23
CA ASN A 48 6.05 8.81 -4.44
C ASN A 48 6.87 7.54 -4.63
N ALA A 49 7.57 7.05 -3.59
CA ALA A 49 8.40 5.84 -3.73
C ALA A 49 7.57 4.60 -4.13
N SER A 50 6.33 4.48 -3.63
CA SER A 50 5.41 3.41 -4.04
C SER A 50 4.90 3.60 -5.46
N GLU A 51 4.63 4.84 -5.89
CA GLU A 51 4.25 5.12 -7.28
C GLU A 51 5.39 4.78 -8.25
N ASP A 52 6.61 5.23 -7.96
CA ASP A 52 7.79 4.95 -8.77
C ASP A 52 8.08 3.45 -8.85
N THR A 53 7.77 2.71 -7.80
CA THR A 53 7.81 1.24 -7.82
C THR A 53 6.77 0.68 -8.77
N MET A 54 5.52 1.12 -8.71
CA MET A 54 4.45 0.64 -9.58
C MET A 54 4.67 1.03 -11.05
N ARG A 55 5.22 2.22 -11.32
CA ARG A 55 5.71 2.63 -12.66
C ARG A 55 6.75 1.64 -13.17
N ARG A 56 7.75 1.28 -12.36
CA ARG A 56 8.80 0.32 -12.76
C ARG A 56 8.29 -1.10 -12.97
N VAL A 57 7.40 -1.58 -12.12
CA VAL A 57 6.90 -2.98 -12.17
C VAL A 57 5.94 -3.19 -13.34
N TYR A 58 5.04 -2.24 -13.59
CA TYR A 58 3.93 -2.43 -14.53
C TYR A 58 3.90 -1.44 -15.70
N ASN A 59 4.81 -0.46 -15.75
CA ASN A 59 4.70 0.68 -16.67
C ASN A 59 3.33 1.35 -16.60
N ILE A 60 2.77 1.41 -15.37
CA ILE A 60 1.43 1.95 -15.14
C ILE A 60 1.44 3.47 -15.39
N PRO A 61 0.48 4.00 -16.16
CA PRO A 61 0.44 5.43 -16.45
C PRO A 61 -0.03 6.24 -15.25
N ASP A 62 0.36 7.52 -15.18
CA ASP A 62 0.05 8.39 -14.04
C ASP A 62 -1.44 8.49 -13.72
N ILE A 63 -2.31 8.45 -14.73
CA ILE A 63 -3.76 8.47 -14.54
C ILE A 63 -4.30 7.27 -13.76
N ALA A 64 -3.59 6.13 -13.76
CA ALA A 64 -3.94 4.91 -13.03
C ALA A 64 -3.13 4.74 -11.72
N LEU A 65 -2.29 5.72 -11.38
CA LEU A 65 -1.61 5.83 -10.09
C LEU A 65 -2.45 6.68 -9.15
N ILE A 66 -2.91 6.08 -8.06
CA ILE A 66 -3.78 6.73 -7.07
C ILE A 66 -2.96 7.01 -5.82
N GLU A 67 -2.65 8.29 -5.57
CA GLU A 67 -2.03 8.72 -4.31
C GLU A 67 -3.06 8.60 -3.17
N MET A 68 -2.99 7.53 -2.38
CA MET A 68 -3.92 7.28 -1.27
C MET A 68 -3.42 7.75 0.09
N GLY A 69 -2.13 8.08 0.19
CA GLY A 69 -1.48 8.41 1.46
C GLY A 69 -1.69 7.29 2.49
N ASP A 70 -2.33 7.62 3.61
CA ASP A 70 -2.66 6.67 4.68
C ASP A 70 -4.10 6.13 4.60
N PHE A 71 -4.93 6.61 3.67
CA PHE A 71 -6.37 6.34 3.62
C PHE A 71 -6.74 5.15 2.73
N VAL A 72 -6.12 3.99 2.97
CA VAL A 72 -6.41 2.76 2.20
C VAL A 72 -7.90 2.38 2.24
N GLY A 73 -8.59 2.66 3.35
CA GLY A 73 -10.01 2.39 3.46
C GLY A 73 -10.89 3.19 2.50
N ALA A 74 -10.45 4.38 2.07
CA ALA A 74 -11.15 5.15 1.03
C ALA A 74 -11.10 4.41 -0.31
N VAL A 75 -9.92 3.91 -0.69
CA VAL A 75 -9.72 3.10 -1.90
C VAL A 75 -10.57 1.83 -1.86
N LEU A 76 -10.41 1.01 -0.81
CA LEU A 76 -11.03 -0.31 -0.74
C LEU A 76 -12.56 -0.24 -0.75
N LYS A 77 -13.15 0.76 -0.08
CA LYS A 77 -14.61 0.93 -0.03
C LYS A 77 -15.17 1.48 -1.34
N HIS A 78 -14.43 2.34 -2.03
CA HIS A 78 -14.88 2.97 -3.27
C HIS A 78 -14.91 2.01 -4.46
N LEU A 79 -14.06 0.97 -4.46
CA LEU A 79 -14.02 -0.08 -5.48
C LEU A 79 -15.36 -0.80 -5.70
N ARG A 80 -16.30 -0.75 -4.75
CA ARG A 80 -17.65 -1.30 -4.93
C ARG A 80 -18.52 -0.53 -5.94
N LYS A 81 -18.09 0.67 -6.32
CA LYS A 81 -18.87 1.61 -7.14
C LYS A 81 -18.29 1.82 -8.53
N VAL A 82 -17.13 1.24 -8.83
CA VAL A 82 -16.36 1.52 -10.04
C VAL A 82 -15.88 0.23 -10.70
N PRO A 83 -15.72 0.19 -12.04
CA PRO A 83 -15.30 -1.00 -12.76
C PRO A 83 -13.77 -1.14 -12.75
N VAL A 84 -13.23 -1.70 -11.67
CA VAL A 84 -11.80 -2.06 -11.55
C VAL A 84 -11.66 -3.57 -11.59
N ASP A 85 -10.80 -4.08 -12.47
CA ASP A 85 -10.52 -5.51 -12.61
C ASP A 85 -9.34 -5.92 -11.71
N LYS A 86 -8.36 -5.01 -11.55
CA LYS A 86 -7.14 -5.26 -10.78
C LYS A 86 -6.72 -4.05 -9.93
N LEU A 87 -6.40 -4.30 -8.66
CA LEU A 87 -5.84 -3.34 -7.71
C LEU A 87 -4.47 -3.81 -7.23
N SER A 88 -3.44 -2.99 -7.43
CA SER A 88 -2.14 -3.16 -6.78
C SER A 88 -2.00 -2.17 -5.63
N LEU A 89 -2.00 -2.65 -4.39
CA LEU A 89 -1.68 -1.83 -3.21
C LEU A 89 -0.17 -1.77 -3.05
N CYS A 90 0.40 -0.57 -2.97
CA CYS A 90 1.85 -0.41 -2.79
C CYS A 90 2.15 0.60 -1.68
N GLY A 91 2.96 0.21 -0.71
CA GLY A 91 3.34 1.10 0.36
C GLY A 91 4.54 0.66 1.17
N GLY A 92 5.05 1.58 1.99
CA GLY A 92 6.15 1.26 2.90
C GLY A 92 5.77 0.12 3.85
N PHE A 93 6.71 -0.75 4.18
CA PHE A 93 6.48 -1.94 5.02
C PHE A 93 5.65 -1.67 6.28
N GLY A 94 5.93 -0.59 7.03
CA GLY A 94 5.17 -0.25 8.23
C GLY A 94 3.70 0.15 8.01
N LYS A 95 3.34 0.65 6.82
CA LYS A 95 1.95 0.91 6.43
C LYS A 95 1.26 -0.39 6.03
N ILE A 96 1.94 -1.24 5.26
CA ILE A 96 1.41 -2.54 4.86
C ILE A 96 1.22 -3.47 6.07
N SER A 97 2.11 -3.43 7.07
CA SER A 97 1.92 -4.19 8.31
C SER A 97 0.66 -3.77 9.08
N LYS A 98 0.28 -2.50 9.03
CA LYS A 98 -0.97 -2.02 9.64
C LYS A 98 -2.19 -2.49 8.86
N LEU A 99 -2.12 -2.50 7.54
CA LEU A 99 -3.16 -3.08 6.70
C LEU A 99 -3.31 -4.58 6.97
N ALA A 100 -2.20 -5.30 7.13
CA ALA A 100 -2.16 -6.70 7.53
C ALA A 100 -2.84 -6.96 8.89
N ALA A 101 -2.72 -6.01 9.82
CA ALA A 101 -3.40 -6.03 11.11
C ALA A 101 -4.89 -5.60 11.04
N GLY A 102 -5.42 -5.30 9.85
CA GLY A 102 -6.82 -4.94 9.65
C GLY A 102 -7.15 -3.44 9.77
N HIS A 103 -6.13 -2.57 9.81
CA HIS A 103 -6.36 -1.13 9.88
C HIS A 103 -6.70 -0.54 8.50
N MET A 104 -7.74 0.30 8.48
CA MET A 104 -8.20 1.02 7.28
C MET A 104 -7.64 2.44 7.17
N ASP A 105 -6.97 2.92 8.24
CA ASP A 105 -6.20 4.15 8.30
C ASP A 105 -4.78 3.79 8.78
N LEU A 106 -3.79 4.07 7.94
CA LEU A 106 -2.41 3.64 8.13
C LEU A 106 -1.58 4.71 8.86
N HIS A 107 -2.18 5.83 9.24
CA HIS A 107 -1.50 6.91 9.93
C HIS A 107 -1.13 6.50 11.37
N SER A 108 0.05 6.89 11.84
CA SER A 108 0.58 6.50 13.17
C SER A 108 -0.27 6.94 14.36
N ARG A 109 -1.10 7.98 14.19
CA ARG A 109 -2.05 8.43 15.21
C ARG A 109 -3.27 7.52 15.37
N HIS A 110 -3.62 6.76 14.33
CA HIS A 110 -4.82 5.91 14.31
C HIS A 110 -4.49 4.42 14.40
N SER A 111 -3.26 4.04 14.06
CA SER A 111 -2.77 2.67 14.14
C SER A 111 -1.29 2.65 14.50
N SER A 112 -0.90 1.67 15.32
CA SER A 112 0.48 1.44 15.72
C SER A 112 1.05 0.21 15.02
N ILE A 113 2.37 0.11 14.97
CA ILE A 113 3.03 -1.13 14.55
C ILE A 113 2.90 -2.13 15.70
N ASP A 114 2.48 -3.35 15.38
CA ASP A 114 2.39 -4.45 16.34
C ASP A 114 3.59 -5.40 16.16
N LEU A 115 4.67 -5.15 16.92
CA LEU A 115 5.89 -5.96 16.88
C LEU A 115 5.67 -7.40 17.38
N PRO A 116 4.89 -7.65 18.46
CA PRO A 116 4.47 -9.01 18.82
C PRO A 116 3.83 -9.77 17.66
N GLN A 117 2.92 -9.13 16.93
CA GLN A 117 2.30 -9.74 15.76
C GLN A 117 3.31 -10.01 14.63
N LEU A 118 4.22 -9.07 14.34
CA LEU A 118 5.30 -9.31 13.37
C LEU A 118 6.19 -10.51 13.77
N ALA A 119 6.43 -10.72 15.06
CA ALA A 119 7.20 -11.87 15.54
C ALA A 119 6.45 -13.19 15.32
N LEU A 120 5.12 -13.20 15.54
CA LEU A 120 4.29 -14.38 15.26
C LEU A 120 4.31 -14.72 13.76
N TRP A 121 4.10 -13.73 12.91
CA TRP A 121 4.19 -13.91 11.46
C TRP A 121 5.59 -14.34 11.00
N ALA A 122 6.65 -13.80 11.61
CA ALA A 122 8.00 -14.27 11.34
C ALA A 122 8.17 -15.76 11.71
N ALA A 123 7.58 -16.20 12.82
CA ALA A 123 7.59 -17.60 13.24
C ALA A 123 6.92 -18.52 12.22
N ASP A 124 5.78 -18.09 11.66
CA ASP A 124 5.02 -18.83 10.65
C ASP A 124 5.83 -19.10 9.37
N VAL A 125 6.85 -18.27 9.10
CA VAL A 125 7.77 -18.42 7.96
C VAL A 125 9.20 -18.77 8.36
N GLY A 126 9.40 -19.35 9.55
CA GLY A 126 10.65 -20.02 9.92
C GLY A 126 11.60 -19.23 10.83
N ALA A 127 11.16 -18.15 11.47
CA ALA A 127 11.94 -17.51 12.52
C ALA A 127 12.05 -18.40 13.77
N ASP A 128 13.27 -18.61 14.25
CA ASP A 128 13.51 -19.27 15.53
C ASP A 128 13.12 -18.39 16.74
N ALA A 129 13.17 -18.96 17.93
CA ALA A 129 12.75 -18.28 19.14
C ALA A 129 13.60 -17.02 19.46
N ASP A 130 14.89 -17.04 19.13
CA ASP A 130 15.79 -15.89 19.34
C ASP A 130 15.42 -14.74 18.41
N LEU A 131 15.26 -15.01 17.12
CA LEU A 131 14.87 -14.01 16.14
C LEU A 131 13.49 -13.43 16.46
N GLN A 132 12.53 -14.27 16.84
CA GLN A 132 11.21 -13.79 17.28
C GLN A 132 11.33 -12.83 18.47
N GLN A 133 12.19 -13.13 19.45
CA GLN A 133 12.39 -12.25 20.61
C GLN A 133 13.02 -10.92 20.19
N ARG A 134 14.04 -10.96 19.33
CA ARG A 134 14.67 -9.75 18.78
C ARG A 134 13.69 -8.89 17.98
N VAL A 135 12.75 -9.51 17.26
CA VAL A 135 11.67 -8.79 16.54
C VAL A 135 10.72 -8.11 17.53
N ARG A 136 10.34 -8.78 18.63
CA ARG A 136 9.51 -8.18 19.69
C ARG A 136 10.17 -6.97 20.34
N ASP A 137 11.49 -7.05 20.53
CA ASP A 137 12.30 -6.01 21.19
C ASP A 137 12.78 -4.91 20.21
N ALA A 138 12.41 -4.97 18.94
CA ALA A 138 12.77 -3.96 17.96
C ALA A 138 12.11 -2.60 18.27
N ASN A 139 12.69 -1.51 17.78
CA ASN A 139 12.09 -0.18 17.92
C ASN A 139 11.15 0.18 16.77
N THR A 140 11.32 -0.47 15.60
CA THR A 140 10.57 -0.15 14.38
C THR A 140 10.30 -1.39 13.55
N SER A 141 9.23 -1.36 12.74
CA SER A 141 8.95 -2.43 11.78
C SER A 141 10.06 -2.63 10.76
N GLN A 142 10.76 -1.56 10.37
CA GLN A 142 11.91 -1.63 9.46
C GLN A 142 13.08 -2.39 10.09
N GLN A 143 13.32 -2.19 11.39
CA GLN A 143 14.34 -2.95 12.11
C GLN A 143 13.96 -4.43 12.20
N ALA A 144 12.71 -4.74 12.53
CA ALA A 144 12.22 -6.12 12.54
C ALA A 144 12.39 -6.80 11.17
N LEU A 145 12.00 -6.12 10.09
CA LEU A 145 12.17 -6.61 8.73
C LEU A 145 13.64 -6.87 8.39
N ALA A 146 14.54 -5.94 8.74
CA ALA A 146 15.98 -6.10 8.49
C ALA A 146 16.58 -7.30 9.26
N MET A 147 16.14 -7.53 10.51
CA MET A 147 16.54 -8.70 11.30
C MET A 147 16.12 -10.00 10.61
N CYS A 148 14.86 -10.09 10.16
CA CYS A 148 14.36 -11.27 9.44
C CYS A 148 15.08 -11.48 8.11
N ALA A 149 15.29 -10.41 7.33
CA ALA A 149 16.02 -10.49 6.07
C ALA A 149 17.46 -11.00 6.25
N THR A 150 18.16 -10.55 7.30
CA THR A 150 19.51 -11.02 7.64
C THR A 150 19.53 -12.52 7.97
N ALA A 151 18.45 -13.02 8.58
CA ALA A 151 18.30 -14.43 8.91
C ALA A 151 17.71 -15.29 7.77
N GLY A 152 17.42 -14.71 6.60
CA GLY A 152 16.78 -15.41 5.49
C GLY A 152 15.29 -15.71 5.68
N VAL A 153 14.63 -15.04 6.63
CA VAL A 153 13.20 -15.22 6.93
C VAL A 153 12.36 -14.22 6.12
N PRO A 154 11.41 -14.66 5.27
CA PRO A 154 10.68 -13.81 4.33
C PRO A 154 9.49 -13.09 4.98
N LEU A 155 9.75 -12.32 6.05
CA LEU A 155 8.70 -11.60 6.80
C LEU A 155 7.90 -10.62 5.92
N GLY A 156 8.54 -10.00 4.93
CA GLY A 156 7.89 -9.06 4.01
C GLY A 156 6.75 -9.68 3.21
N ASP A 157 6.98 -10.86 2.64
CA ASP A 157 5.97 -11.60 1.88
C ASP A 157 4.83 -12.06 2.79
N GLU A 158 5.14 -12.52 4.00
CA GLU A 158 4.12 -12.93 4.96
C GLU A 158 3.20 -11.75 5.36
N VAL A 159 3.79 -10.61 5.70
CA VAL A 159 3.01 -9.38 5.97
C VAL A 159 2.12 -9.02 4.78
N CYS A 160 2.64 -9.14 3.54
CA CYS A 160 1.83 -8.88 2.35
C CYS A 160 0.69 -9.90 2.18
N ARG A 161 0.88 -11.18 2.54
CA ARG A 161 -0.18 -12.20 2.50
C ARG A 161 -1.32 -11.87 3.47
N HIS A 162 -1.00 -11.45 4.69
CA HIS A 162 -2.01 -11.00 5.66
C HIS A 162 -2.73 -9.74 5.18
N ALA A 163 -2.01 -8.74 4.67
CA ALA A 163 -2.60 -7.53 4.08
C ALA A 163 -3.52 -7.84 2.90
N LEU A 164 -3.11 -8.78 2.03
CA LEU A 164 -3.90 -9.23 0.90
C LEU A 164 -5.20 -9.90 1.36
N ALA A 165 -5.12 -10.80 2.34
CA ALA A 165 -6.28 -11.47 2.90
C ALA A 165 -7.30 -10.46 3.47
N PHE A 166 -6.81 -9.47 4.22
CA PHE A 166 -7.66 -8.41 4.75
C PHE A 166 -8.27 -7.55 3.64
N ALA A 167 -7.47 -7.08 2.67
CA ALA A 167 -7.97 -6.27 1.56
C ALA A 167 -9.06 -7.00 0.76
N ARG A 168 -8.86 -8.30 0.47
CA ARG A 168 -9.84 -9.17 -0.21
C ARG A 168 -11.14 -9.34 0.57
N SER A 169 -11.09 -9.28 1.91
CA SER A 169 -12.31 -9.32 2.73
C SER A 169 -13.20 -8.07 2.58
N VAL A 170 -12.63 -6.97 2.06
CA VAL A 170 -13.31 -5.68 1.93
C VAL A 170 -13.77 -5.43 0.49
N VAL A 171 -12.94 -5.72 -0.50
CA VAL A 171 -13.22 -5.43 -1.92
C VAL A 171 -14.17 -6.46 -2.54
N PRO A 172 -14.84 -6.14 -3.67
CA PRO A 172 -15.62 -7.13 -4.40
C PRO A 172 -14.77 -8.32 -4.87
N ALA A 173 -15.33 -9.54 -4.83
CA ALA A 173 -14.60 -10.78 -5.10
C ALA A 173 -14.01 -10.86 -6.52
N GLN A 174 -14.59 -10.15 -7.49
CA GLN A 174 -14.11 -10.08 -8.86
C GLN A 174 -12.84 -9.24 -9.03
N VAL A 175 -12.53 -8.36 -8.08
CA VAL A 175 -11.34 -7.50 -8.16
C VAL A 175 -10.12 -8.32 -7.78
N GLN A 176 -9.17 -8.49 -8.70
CA GLN A 176 -7.89 -9.07 -8.40
C GLN A 176 -7.10 -8.09 -7.54
N VAL A 177 -6.66 -8.52 -6.35
CA VAL A 177 -5.84 -7.71 -5.45
C VAL A 177 -4.45 -8.28 -5.34
N GLU A 178 -3.47 -7.38 -5.36
CA GLU A 178 -2.07 -7.63 -5.08
C GLU A 178 -1.57 -6.61 -4.06
N VAL A 179 -0.57 -6.99 -3.27
CA VAL A 179 0.03 -6.12 -2.26
C VAL A 179 1.54 -6.15 -2.41
N PHE A 180 2.15 -4.97 -2.38
CA PHE A 180 3.59 -4.76 -2.39
C PHE A 180 4.00 -3.94 -1.16
N ALA A 181 4.95 -4.47 -0.41
CA ALA A 181 5.68 -3.73 0.61
C ALA A 181 7.02 -3.27 0.03
N ILE A 182 7.34 -1.98 0.26
CA ILE A 182 8.61 -1.38 -0.18
C ILE A 182 9.44 -0.84 0.99
N ASP A 183 10.74 -0.75 0.77
CA ASP A 183 11.65 0.04 1.60
C ASP A 183 11.57 1.55 1.27
N ARG A 184 12.45 2.36 1.88
CA ARG A 184 12.49 3.81 1.65
C ARG A 184 13.00 4.21 0.26
N GLN A 185 13.76 3.34 -0.42
CA GLN A 185 14.30 3.56 -1.75
C GLN A 185 13.36 3.04 -2.85
N GLY A 186 12.21 2.44 -2.48
CA GLY A 186 11.30 1.80 -3.41
C GLY A 186 11.77 0.41 -3.85
N GLY A 187 12.69 -0.22 -3.12
CA GLY A 187 12.99 -1.64 -3.27
C GLY A 187 11.82 -2.47 -2.74
N ILE A 188 11.39 -3.48 -3.50
CA ILE A 188 10.36 -4.41 -3.05
C ILE A 188 10.97 -5.29 -1.97
N VAL A 189 10.36 -5.27 -0.78
CA VAL A 189 10.78 -6.09 0.37
C VAL A 189 9.77 -7.17 0.69
N GLY A 190 8.61 -7.16 0.04
CA GLY A 190 7.61 -8.21 0.14
C GLY A 190 6.49 -8.03 -0.88
N GLN A 191 5.87 -9.11 -1.29
CA GLN A 191 4.73 -9.09 -2.20
C GLN A 191 3.78 -10.27 -2.00
N ALA A 192 2.51 -10.09 -2.33
CA ALA A 192 1.52 -11.17 -2.33
C ALA A 192 0.45 -10.96 -3.39
N GLY A 193 -0.07 -12.08 -3.93
CA GLY A 193 -1.14 -12.08 -4.93
C GLY A 193 -0.67 -11.78 -6.35
N VAL A 194 0.61 -11.45 -6.54
CA VAL A 194 1.23 -11.20 -7.84
C VAL A 194 1.24 -12.48 -8.65
N ALA A 195 0.64 -12.46 -9.84
CA ALA A 195 0.76 -13.57 -10.77
C ALA A 195 2.24 -13.73 -11.15
N LEU A 196 2.79 -14.94 -10.98
CA LEU A 196 4.15 -15.26 -11.42
C LEU A 196 4.23 -14.99 -12.93
N SER A 197 4.88 -13.91 -13.32
CA SER A 197 5.40 -13.75 -14.68
C SER A 197 6.38 -14.89 -14.86
N LYS A 198 6.04 -15.89 -15.69
CA LYS A 198 7.04 -16.84 -16.19
C LYS A 198 8.18 -15.99 -16.75
N GLU A 199 9.37 -16.19 -16.19
CA GLU A 199 10.59 -15.51 -16.60
C GLU A 199 10.70 -15.58 -18.13
N HIS A 200 10.96 -14.43 -18.76
CA HIS A 200 11.51 -14.44 -20.10
C HIS A 200 12.86 -15.15 -20.02
N THR A 201 12.91 -16.33 -20.63
CA THR A 201 14.14 -17.07 -20.96
C THR A 201 15.06 -16.21 -21.82
#